data_AF-A0A959AKW0-F1
#
_entry.id   AF-A0A959AKW0-F1
#
_cell.length_a   1.000
_cell.length_b   1.000
_cell.length_c   1.000
_cell.angle_alpha   90.00
_cell.angle_beta   90.00
_cell.angle_gamma   90.00
#
_symmetry.space_group_name_H-M   'P 1'
#
loop_
_entity.id
_entity.type
_entity.pdbx_description
1 polymer ?
#
loop_
_entity_poly.entity_id
_entity_poly.type
_entity_poly.pdbx_seq_one_letter_code
_entity_poly.pdbx_strand_id
1 'polypeptide(L)'
;MTISEFAAKIERAAARLDAEIEAQASKAGADLVALVTNRVIQTGRDAEGGNFSAYSTAEVPAFFYFNRSRNSGAEAKVRAKAKKKEPISYRDFRELNNLNTSPKNFEFTGAMWRGFGVLSVQRTSGGVTVTIGGRNRDSEQKIEWNTEQEAKSIIKPSKQEIGFVRDNLQRWVNGLLNG
;
A
#
# COMPACT_ATOMS: atom_id res chain seq x y z
N MET A 1 -45.30 8.89 7.79
CA MET A 1 -44.80 7.96 6.76
C MET A 1 -45.80 6.83 6.63
N THR A 2 -46.43 6.70 5.47
CA THR A 2 -47.30 5.57 5.15
C THR A 2 -46.45 4.36 4.72
N ILE A 3 -47.05 3.17 4.71
CA ILE A 3 -46.40 1.95 4.20
C ILE A 3 -45.95 2.14 2.73
N SER A 4 -46.75 2.84 1.93
CA SER A 4 -46.43 3.12 0.52
C SER A 4 -45.26 4.08 0.37
N GLU A 5 -45.18 5.13 1.19
CA GLU A 5 -44.04 6.05 1.21
C GLU A 5 -42.75 5.36 1.62
N PHE A 6 -42.83 4.44 2.59
CA PHE A 6 -41.68 3.65 3.03
C PHE A 6 -41.20 2.66 1.95
N ALA A 7 -42.12 1.95 1.30
CA ALA A 7 -41.81 1.04 0.19
C ALA A 7 -41.11 1.78 -0.97
N ALA A 8 -41.65 2.93 -1.38
CA ALA A 8 -41.03 3.76 -2.42
C ALA A 8 -39.65 4.27 -2.01
N LYS A 9 -39.40 4.52 -0.72
CA LYS A 9 -38.07 4.90 -0.22
C LYS A 9 -37.07 3.75 -0.34
N ILE A 10 -37.48 2.54 0.03
CA ILE A 10 -36.64 1.33 -0.10
C ILE A 10 -36.30 1.07 -1.56
N GLU A 11 -37.27 1.15 -2.48
CA GLU A 11 -37.04 0.93 -3.91
C GLU A 11 -36.03 1.93 -4.49
N ARG A 12 -36.15 3.22 -4.14
CA ARG A 12 -35.16 4.24 -4.54
C ARG A 12 -33.79 3.96 -3.96
N ALA A 13 -33.70 3.57 -2.68
CA ALA A 13 -32.44 3.24 -2.05
C ALA A 13 -31.78 2.02 -2.71
N ALA A 14 -32.55 0.99 -3.04
CA ALA A 14 -32.07 -0.20 -3.75
C ALA A 14 -31.55 0.14 -5.15
N ALA A 15 -32.31 0.92 -5.92
CA ALA A 15 -31.89 1.36 -7.26
C ALA A 15 -30.58 2.17 -7.22
N ARG A 16 -30.43 3.06 -6.23
CA ARG A 16 -29.20 3.84 -6.03
C ARG A 16 -28.03 2.99 -5.58
N LEU A 17 -28.27 2.06 -4.64
CA LEU A 17 -27.26 1.09 -4.22
C LEU A 17 -26.76 0.34 -5.46
N ASP A 18 -27.66 -0.19 -6.29
CA ASP A 18 -27.29 -0.97 -7.46
C ASP A 18 -26.52 -0.17 -8.51
N ALA A 19 -26.83 1.11 -8.67
CA ALA A 19 -26.15 2.00 -9.61
C ALA A 19 -24.78 2.49 -9.09
N GLU A 20 -24.63 2.70 -7.78
CA GLU A 20 -23.46 3.36 -7.19
C GLU A 20 -22.47 2.39 -6.51
N ILE A 21 -22.86 1.15 -6.21
CA ILE A 21 -22.06 0.24 -5.35
C ILE A 21 -20.65 -0.02 -5.87
N GLU A 22 -20.47 -0.19 -7.18
CA GLU A 22 -19.13 -0.40 -7.76
C GLU A 22 -18.26 0.85 -7.65
N ALA A 23 -18.84 2.04 -7.88
CA ALA A 23 -18.13 3.30 -7.74
C ALA A 23 -17.71 3.54 -6.28
N GLN A 24 -18.58 3.20 -5.32
CA GLN A 24 -18.26 3.31 -3.89
C GLN A 24 -17.24 2.27 -3.45
N ALA A 25 -17.32 1.04 -3.96
CA ALA A 25 -16.33 0.01 -3.71
C ALA A 25 -14.95 0.41 -4.28
N SER A 26 -14.90 1.03 -5.44
CA SER A 26 -13.66 1.58 -6.03
C SER A 26 -13.03 2.64 -5.12
N LYS A 27 -13.83 3.59 -4.62
CA LYS A 27 -13.36 4.60 -3.65
C LYS A 27 -12.85 3.96 -2.36
N ALA A 28 -13.61 3.01 -1.81
CA ALA A 28 -13.22 2.25 -0.62
C ALA A 28 -11.89 1.50 -0.83
N GLY A 29 -11.67 0.93 -2.01
CA GLY A 29 -10.41 0.30 -2.39
C GLY A 29 -9.24 1.30 -2.42
N ALA A 30 -9.45 2.49 -3.00
CA ALA A 30 -8.44 3.53 -3.05
C ALA A 30 -8.10 4.08 -1.65
N ASP A 31 -9.10 4.27 -0.79
CA ASP A 31 -8.90 4.64 0.61
C ASP A 31 -8.07 3.58 1.34
N LEU A 32 -8.37 2.30 1.13
CA LEU A 32 -7.64 1.19 1.75
C LEU A 32 -6.18 1.14 1.29
N VAL A 33 -5.92 1.34 -0.01
CA VAL A 33 -4.57 1.46 -0.57
C VAL A 33 -3.82 2.60 0.10
N ALA A 34 -4.45 3.77 0.25
CA ALA A 34 -3.83 4.93 0.87
C ALA A 34 -3.50 4.68 2.35
N LEU A 35 -4.41 4.06 3.10
CA LEU A 35 -4.21 3.71 4.50
C LEU A 35 -3.05 2.72 4.69
N VAL A 36 -3.04 1.62 3.93
CA VAL A 36 -1.95 0.61 3.95
C VAL A 36 -0.61 1.26 3.61
N THR A 37 -0.58 2.04 2.53
CA THR A 37 0.63 2.74 2.10
C THR A 37 1.14 3.66 3.20
N ASN A 38 0.26 4.45 3.82
CA ASN A 38 0.62 5.37 4.89
C ASN A 38 1.17 4.62 6.11
N ARG A 39 0.50 3.55 6.56
CA ARG A 39 0.99 2.71 7.67
C ARG A 39 2.39 2.18 7.38
N VAL A 40 2.60 1.54 6.23
CA VAL A 40 3.88 0.91 5.92
C VAL A 40 4.98 1.95 5.73
N ILE A 41 4.71 3.04 5.01
CA ILE A 41 5.73 4.07 4.74
C ILE A 41 6.14 4.82 6.01
N GLN A 42 5.16 5.24 6.82
CA GLN A 42 5.42 6.10 7.97
C GLN A 42 5.85 5.32 9.21
N THR A 43 5.30 4.13 9.41
CA THR A 43 5.51 3.36 10.65
C THR A 43 6.29 2.07 10.46
N GLY A 44 6.39 1.56 9.22
CA GLY A 44 7.00 0.25 8.93
C GLY A 44 6.38 -0.90 9.71
N ARG A 45 5.05 -0.82 9.92
CA ARG A 45 4.28 -1.86 10.61
C ARG A 45 3.49 -2.73 9.64
N ASP A 46 3.35 -4.01 9.98
CA ASP A 46 2.51 -4.99 9.30
C ASP A 46 1.02 -4.86 9.69
N ALA A 47 0.17 -5.72 9.11
CA ALA A 47 -1.28 -5.67 9.28
C ALA A 47 -1.73 -6.03 10.72
N GLU A 48 -0.86 -6.73 11.45
CA GLU A 48 -1.04 -7.15 12.83
C GLU A 48 -0.47 -6.12 13.83
N GLY A 49 0.20 -5.07 13.34
CA GLY A 49 0.81 -4.02 14.14
C GLY A 49 2.25 -4.30 14.59
N GLY A 50 2.82 -5.44 14.15
CA GLY A 50 4.23 -5.78 14.33
C GLY A 50 5.13 -4.98 13.38
N ASN A 51 6.44 -4.99 13.63
CA ASN A 51 7.40 -4.35 12.73
C ASN A 51 7.83 -5.33 11.63
N PHE A 52 8.19 -4.77 10.46
CA PHE A 52 8.99 -5.51 9.48
C PHE A 52 10.41 -5.72 9.99
N SER A 53 11.14 -6.64 9.35
CA SER A 53 12.57 -6.84 9.61
C SER A 53 13.36 -5.54 9.43
N ALA A 54 14.51 -5.41 10.12
CA ALA A 54 15.41 -4.29 9.88
C ALA A 54 16.04 -4.38 8.48
N TYR A 55 16.51 -3.26 7.93
CA TYR A 55 17.35 -3.31 6.73
C TYR A 55 18.63 -4.10 7.01
N SER A 56 19.05 -4.91 6.04
CA SER A 56 20.24 -5.73 6.16
C SER A 56 21.48 -4.89 6.49
N THR A 57 22.17 -5.31 7.54
CA THR A 57 23.49 -4.81 7.96
C THR A 57 24.62 -5.71 7.46
N ALA A 58 24.31 -6.73 6.65
CA ALA A 58 25.34 -7.58 6.04
C ALA A 58 26.16 -6.75 5.06
N GLU A 59 27.46 -6.69 5.31
CA GLU A 59 28.40 -5.90 4.52
C GLU A 59 28.78 -6.63 3.24
N VAL A 60 28.75 -5.89 2.12
CA VAL A 60 29.24 -6.37 0.82
C VAL A 60 30.18 -5.33 0.20
N PRO A 61 31.06 -5.73 -0.73
CA PRO A 61 31.90 -4.76 -1.45
C PRO A 61 31.06 -3.64 -2.10
N ALA A 62 31.45 -2.38 -1.89
CA ALA A 62 30.66 -1.23 -2.32
C ALA A 62 30.39 -1.17 -3.85
N PHE A 63 31.21 -1.84 -4.68
CA PHE A 63 30.99 -1.88 -6.13
C PHE A 63 29.69 -2.59 -6.54
N PHE A 64 29.11 -3.46 -5.68
CA PHE A 64 27.80 -4.06 -5.93
C PHE A 64 26.66 -3.03 -6.05
N TYR A 65 26.90 -1.81 -5.55
CA TYR A 65 25.93 -0.71 -5.57
C TYR A 65 26.16 0.32 -6.68
N PHE A 66 27.13 0.11 -7.58
CA PHE A 66 27.38 1.05 -8.68
C PHE A 66 26.15 1.24 -9.58
N ASN A 67 25.91 2.48 -9.97
CA ASN A 67 24.78 2.93 -10.81
C ASN A 67 23.40 2.62 -10.22
N ARG A 68 23.29 2.35 -8.92
CA ARG A 68 22.02 2.11 -8.22
C ARG A 68 21.60 3.29 -7.35
N SER A 69 22.46 4.30 -7.20
CA SER A 69 22.22 5.48 -6.39
C SER A 69 21.14 6.38 -7.00
N ARG A 70 20.37 7.09 -6.16
CA ARG A 70 19.32 8.02 -6.60
C ARG A 70 19.86 9.31 -7.23
N ASN A 71 21.08 9.69 -6.88
CA ASN A 71 21.72 10.92 -7.34
C ASN A 71 23.23 10.74 -7.45
N SER A 72 23.87 11.66 -8.19
CA SER A 72 25.31 11.65 -8.44
C SER A 72 26.15 11.81 -7.18
N GLY A 73 25.65 12.52 -6.16
CA GLY A 73 26.34 12.69 -4.88
C GLY A 73 26.47 11.39 -4.09
N ALA A 74 25.39 10.62 -3.98
CA ALA A 74 25.38 9.29 -3.38
C ALA A 74 26.28 8.32 -4.17
N GLU A 75 26.22 8.37 -5.51
CA GLU A 75 27.07 7.55 -6.38
C GLU A 75 28.56 7.84 -6.18
N ALA A 76 28.94 9.11 -6.06
CA ALA A 76 30.31 9.52 -5.78
C ALA A 76 30.79 8.95 -4.42
N LYS A 77 29.93 8.96 -3.40
CA LYS A 77 30.25 8.36 -2.08
C LYS A 77 30.44 6.85 -2.16
N VAL A 78 29.57 6.14 -2.87
CA VAL A 78 29.68 4.69 -3.10
C VAL A 78 30.99 4.36 -3.81
N ARG A 79 31.34 5.10 -4.87
CA ARG A 79 32.59 4.93 -5.61
C ARG A 79 33.83 5.25 -4.78
N ALA A 80 33.77 6.27 -3.94
CA ALA A 80 34.84 6.60 -3.01
C ALA A 80 35.10 5.46 -2.01
N LYS A 81 34.04 4.86 -1.45
CA LYS A 81 34.16 3.69 -0.57
C LYS A 81 34.72 2.47 -1.30
N ALA A 82 34.26 2.20 -2.52
CA ALA A 82 34.80 1.12 -3.34
C ALA A 82 36.30 1.31 -3.64
N LYS A 83 36.76 2.54 -3.95
CA LYS A 83 38.18 2.85 -4.15
C LYS A 83 39.02 2.57 -2.91
N LYS A 84 38.48 2.85 -1.72
CA LYS A 84 39.11 2.56 -0.43
C LYS A 84 38.96 1.10 0.03
N LYS A 85 38.27 0.26 -0.76
CA LYS A 85 37.90 -1.13 -0.41
C LYS A 85 37.09 -1.22 0.89
N GLU A 86 36.37 -0.16 1.24
CA GLU A 86 35.43 -0.16 2.36
C GLU A 86 34.14 -0.88 1.92
N PRO A 87 33.72 -1.95 2.61
CA PRO A 87 32.43 -2.55 2.35
C PRO A 87 31.30 -1.65 2.86
N ILE A 88 30.09 -1.87 2.36
CA ILE A 88 28.87 -1.22 2.84
C ILE A 88 27.73 -2.23 2.90
N SER A 89 26.86 -2.07 3.89
CA SER A 89 25.60 -2.80 3.96
C SER A 89 24.50 -2.12 3.13
N TYR A 90 23.36 -2.80 2.97
CA TYR A 90 22.19 -2.17 2.33
C TYR A 90 21.65 -1.00 3.15
N ARG A 91 21.72 -1.10 4.48
CA ARG A 91 21.37 0.01 5.38
C ARG A 91 22.26 1.23 5.13
N ASP A 92 23.58 1.05 5.03
CA ASP A 92 24.52 2.15 4.77
C ASP A 92 24.28 2.73 3.37
N PHE A 93 24.03 1.89 2.37
CA PHE A 93 23.69 2.36 1.03
C PHE A 93 22.44 3.23 1.03
N ARG A 94 21.41 2.92 1.82
CA ARG A 94 20.25 3.79 2.00
C ARG A 94 20.61 5.12 2.64
N GLU A 95 21.44 5.10 3.67
CA GLU A 95 21.91 6.32 4.35
C GLU A 95 22.70 7.23 3.40
N LEU A 96 23.58 6.66 2.56
CA LEU A 96 24.31 7.42 1.52
C LEU A 96 23.36 8.10 0.53
N ASN A 97 22.17 7.54 0.32
CA ASN A 97 21.11 8.07 -0.51
C ASN A 97 20.14 9.01 0.23
N ASN A 98 20.45 9.39 1.47
CA ASN A 98 19.60 10.22 2.35
C ASN A 98 18.20 9.63 2.52
N LEU A 99 18.10 8.31 2.65
CA LEU A 99 16.85 7.59 2.88
C LEU A 99 16.73 7.13 4.34
N ASN A 100 15.49 6.98 4.81
CA ASN A 100 15.22 6.37 6.11
C ASN A 100 15.83 4.97 6.20
N THR A 101 16.57 4.72 7.28
CA THR A 101 17.17 3.42 7.64
C THR A 101 16.40 2.71 8.75
N SER A 102 15.45 3.39 9.39
CA SER A 102 14.47 2.82 10.31
C SER A 102 13.24 3.75 10.36
N PRO A 103 12.01 3.23 10.27
CA PRO A 103 11.67 1.81 10.09
C PRO A 103 11.87 1.33 8.64
N LYS A 104 11.77 0.00 8.40
CA LYS A 104 11.76 -0.56 7.03
C LYS A 104 10.44 -0.24 6.35
N ASN A 105 10.53 0.53 5.27
CA ASN A 105 9.36 1.11 4.59
C ASN A 105 9.26 0.71 3.11
N PHE A 106 10.16 -0.18 2.66
CA PHE A 106 10.28 -0.70 1.28
C PHE A 106 10.42 0.37 0.19
N GLU A 107 10.68 1.63 0.57
CA GLU A 107 10.80 2.73 -0.37
C GLU A 107 12.26 2.99 -0.72
N PHE A 108 12.58 2.99 -2.02
CA PHE A 108 13.83 3.55 -2.51
C PHE A 108 13.58 4.73 -3.45
N THR A 109 12.71 4.56 -4.45
CA THR A 109 12.28 5.63 -5.38
C THR A 109 10.80 5.98 -5.29
N GLY A 110 10.04 5.32 -4.41
CA GLY A 110 8.59 5.42 -4.34
C GLY A 110 7.83 4.76 -5.51
N ALA A 111 8.52 4.20 -6.50
CA ALA A 111 7.88 3.61 -7.68
C ALA A 111 6.94 2.44 -7.35
N MET A 112 7.33 1.57 -6.41
CA MET A 112 6.50 0.44 -5.97
C MET A 112 5.17 0.94 -5.37
N TRP A 113 5.23 1.88 -4.43
CA TRP A 113 4.05 2.44 -3.77
C TRP A 113 3.15 3.23 -4.71
N ARG A 114 3.73 3.97 -5.67
CA ARG A 114 2.94 4.58 -6.75
C ARG A 114 2.29 3.54 -7.66
N GLY A 115 2.89 2.38 -7.83
CA GLY A 115 2.34 1.26 -8.58
C GLY A 115 1.29 0.47 -7.83
N PHE A 116 1.26 0.50 -6.50
CA PHE A 116 0.24 -0.14 -5.68
C PHE A 116 -1.12 0.57 -5.81
N GLY A 117 -2.20 -0.19 -6.01
CA GLY A 117 -3.53 0.37 -6.22
C GLY A 117 -4.63 -0.68 -6.39
N VAL A 118 -5.85 -0.20 -6.70
CA VAL A 118 -6.97 -1.06 -7.07
C VAL A 118 -6.71 -1.68 -8.43
N LEU A 119 -6.74 -3.01 -8.52
CA LEU A 119 -6.59 -3.77 -9.75
C LEU A 119 -7.93 -3.99 -10.43
N SER A 120 -8.95 -4.29 -9.64
CA SER A 120 -10.28 -4.55 -10.17
C SER A 120 -11.38 -4.45 -9.12
N VAL A 121 -12.58 -4.18 -9.60
CA VAL A 121 -13.82 -4.10 -8.84
C VAL A 121 -14.83 -4.98 -9.57
N GLN A 122 -15.31 -6.03 -8.93
CA GLN A 122 -16.25 -6.97 -9.54
C GLN A 122 -17.49 -7.12 -8.68
N ARG A 123 -18.63 -6.98 -9.33
CA ARG A 123 -19.91 -7.37 -8.73
C ARG A 123 -19.98 -8.88 -8.59
N THR A 124 -20.50 -9.32 -7.46
CA THR A 124 -20.77 -10.72 -7.13
C THR A 124 -22.22 -10.83 -6.67
N SER A 125 -22.74 -12.05 -6.56
CA SER A 125 -24.09 -12.29 -6.04
C SER A 125 -24.28 -11.78 -4.60
N GLY A 126 -23.20 -11.62 -3.83
CA GLY A 126 -23.22 -11.15 -2.45
C GLY A 126 -22.79 -9.68 -2.25
N GLY A 127 -22.51 -8.93 -3.31
CA GLY A 127 -22.03 -7.55 -3.21
C GLY A 127 -20.94 -7.22 -4.22
N VAL A 128 -19.87 -6.56 -3.78
CA VAL A 128 -18.75 -6.18 -4.65
C VAL A 128 -17.43 -6.61 -4.02
N THR A 129 -16.58 -7.24 -4.81
CA THR A 129 -15.21 -7.60 -4.46
C THR A 129 -14.25 -6.58 -5.05
N VAL A 130 -13.30 -6.12 -4.24
CA VAL A 130 -12.23 -5.21 -4.67
C VAL A 130 -10.90 -5.90 -4.50
N THR A 131 -10.12 -5.97 -5.58
CA THR A 131 -8.76 -6.52 -5.56
C THR A 131 -7.75 -5.38 -5.59
N ILE A 132 -6.80 -5.38 -4.66
CA ILE A 132 -5.70 -4.40 -4.59
C ILE A 132 -4.35 -5.11 -4.78
N GLY A 133 -3.38 -4.43 -5.39
CA GLY A 133 -2.06 -4.99 -5.70
C GLY A 133 -1.24 -4.06 -6.58
N GLY A 134 -0.19 -4.57 -7.19
CA GLY A 134 0.66 -3.85 -8.14
C GLY A 134 -0.04 -3.66 -9.49
N ARG A 135 -0.33 -2.40 -9.85
CA ARG A 135 -1.00 -2.03 -11.12
C ARG A 135 -0.15 -2.26 -12.37
N ASN A 136 1.13 -2.59 -12.18
CA ASN A 136 2.04 -2.99 -13.25
C ASN A 136 2.99 -4.08 -12.75
N ARG A 137 3.58 -4.81 -13.69
CA ARG A 137 4.46 -5.95 -13.43
C ARG A 137 5.62 -5.61 -12.49
N ASP A 138 6.25 -4.45 -12.65
CA ASP A 138 7.38 -4.03 -11.79
C ASP A 138 6.94 -3.82 -10.33
N SER A 139 5.80 -3.16 -10.11
CA SER A 139 5.25 -2.98 -8.76
C SER A 139 4.78 -4.29 -8.14
N GLU A 140 4.15 -5.16 -8.91
CA GLU A 140 3.67 -6.47 -8.42
C GLU A 140 4.86 -7.33 -7.99
N GLN A 141 5.86 -7.48 -8.85
CA GLN A 141 7.06 -8.27 -8.54
C GLN A 141 7.80 -7.75 -7.30
N LYS A 142 7.84 -6.43 -7.10
CA LYS A 142 8.43 -5.84 -5.88
C LYS A 142 7.59 -6.11 -4.64
N ILE A 143 6.26 -6.10 -4.75
CA ILE A 143 5.36 -6.44 -3.64
C ILE A 143 5.50 -7.92 -3.27
N GLU A 144 5.49 -8.81 -4.25
CA GLU A 144 5.68 -10.25 -4.08
C GLU A 144 7.03 -10.55 -3.44
N TRP A 145 8.12 -10.06 -4.03
CA TRP A 145 9.47 -10.28 -3.53
C TRP A 145 9.63 -9.79 -2.09
N ASN A 146 9.15 -8.59 -1.77
CA ASN A 146 9.23 -8.07 -0.39
C ASN A 146 8.35 -8.86 0.58
N THR A 147 7.19 -9.34 0.15
CA THR A 147 6.30 -10.21 0.94
C THR A 147 6.98 -11.54 1.26
N GLU A 148 7.66 -12.14 0.29
CA GLU A 148 8.45 -13.35 0.49
C GLU A 148 9.61 -13.13 1.47
N GLN A 149 10.35 -12.03 1.31
CA GLN A 149 11.46 -11.68 2.21
C GLN A 149 11.00 -11.46 3.67
N GLU A 150 9.80 -10.96 3.88
CA GLU A 150 9.23 -10.75 5.22
C GLU A 150 8.48 -11.97 5.78
N ALA A 151 8.26 -12.99 4.95
CA ALA A 151 7.37 -14.13 5.24
C ALA A 151 5.94 -13.69 5.67
N LYS A 152 5.53 -12.48 5.30
CA LYS A 152 4.23 -11.88 5.60
C LYS A 152 3.89 -10.82 4.56
N SER A 153 2.60 -10.64 4.27
CA SER A 153 2.16 -9.66 3.27
C SER A 153 2.44 -8.22 3.71
N ILE A 154 3.16 -7.47 2.88
CA ILE A 154 3.43 -6.05 3.13
C ILE A 154 2.25 -5.14 2.77
N ILE A 155 1.30 -5.63 1.96
CA ILE A 155 0.13 -4.87 1.48
C ILE A 155 -1.19 -5.30 2.12
N LYS A 156 -1.17 -6.29 3.02
CA LYS A 156 -2.37 -6.75 3.70
C LYS A 156 -2.96 -5.63 4.55
N PRO A 157 -4.26 -5.30 4.38
CA PRO A 157 -4.95 -4.38 5.25
C PRO A 157 -5.07 -4.93 6.67
N SER A 158 -4.88 -4.06 7.66
CA SER A 158 -5.18 -4.33 9.07
C SER A 158 -6.68 -4.29 9.34
N LYS A 159 -7.11 -4.85 10.48
CA LYS A 159 -8.51 -4.78 10.92
C LYS A 159 -9.00 -3.34 11.12
N GLN A 160 -8.12 -2.44 11.55
CA GLN A 160 -8.44 -1.03 11.77
C GLN A 160 -8.69 -0.31 10.45
N GLU A 161 -7.85 -0.55 9.45
CA GLU A 161 -7.99 0.05 8.11
C GLU A 161 -9.28 -0.43 7.43
N ILE A 162 -9.59 -1.73 7.54
CA ILE A 162 -10.86 -2.30 7.08
C ILE A 162 -12.05 -1.68 7.82
N GLY A 163 -11.93 -1.48 9.14
CA GLY A 163 -12.95 -0.83 9.95
C GLY A 163 -13.25 0.59 9.48
N PHE A 164 -12.23 1.41 9.24
CA PHE A 164 -12.39 2.77 8.75
C PHE A 164 -13.15 2.83 7.41
N VAL A 165 -12.78 1.99 6.47
CA VAL A 165 -13.43 1.91 5.15
C VAL A 165 -14.87 1.40 5.28
N ARG A 166 -15.11 0.41 6.14
CA ARG A 166 -16.46 -0.08 6.46
C ARG A 166 -17.35 1.02 7.01
N ASP A 167 -16.86 1.80 7.96
CA ASP A 167 -17.64 2.88 8.59
C ASP A 167 -18.01 3.96 7.56
N ASN A 168 -17.12 4.27 6.62
CA ASN A 168 -17.40 5.19 5.52
C ASN A 168 -18.50 4.65 4.59
N LEU A 169 -18.41 3.37 4.19
CA LEU A 169 -19.44 2.72 3.38
C LEU A 169 -20.79 2.66 4.11
N GLN A 170 -20.78 2.39 5.41
CA GLN A 170 -21.99 2.31 6.21
C GLN A 170 -22.67 3.68 6.35
N ARG A 171 -21.88 4.76 6.49
CA ARG A 171 -22.39 6.15 6.43
C ARG A 171 -23.03 6.47 5.07
N TRP A 172 -22.42 6.02 3.97
CA TRP A 172 -23.02 6.18 2.63
C TRP A 172 -24.36 5.45 2.52
N VAL A 173 -24.42 4.16 2.91
CA VAL A 173 -25.67 3.37 2.87
C VAL A 173 -26.76 4.01 3.75
N ASN A 174 -26.42 4.46 4.96
CA ASN A 174 -27.37 5.17 5.83
C ASN A 174 -27.86 6.48 5.18
N GLY A 175 -27.02 7.16 4.41
CA GLY A 175 -27.41 8.34 3.62
C GLY A 175 -28.45 8.02 2.54
N LEU A 176 -28.38 6.84 1.91
CA LEU A 176 -29.39 6.41 0.94
C LEU A 176 -30.77 6.15 1.57
N LEU A 177 -30.78 5.68 2.82
CA LEU A 177 -32.00 5.37 3.56
C LEU A 177 -32.62 6.57 4.25
N ASN A 178 -31.84 7.63 4.47
CA ASN A 178 -32.29 8.84 5.18
C ASN A 178 -32.60 10.00 4.24
N GLY A 179 -31.94 10.09 3.08
CA GLY A 179 -32.33 10.98 1.98
C GLY A 179 -33.63 10.54 1.30
#